data_AF-A0A0F9EJZ8-F1
#
_entry.id   AF-A0A0F9EJZ8-F1
#
_cell.length_a   1.000
_cell.length_b   1.000
_cell.length_c   1.000
_cell.angle_alpha   90.00
_cell.angle_beta   90.00
_cell.angle_gamma   90.00
#
_symmetry.space_group_name_H-M   'P 1'
#
loop_
_entity.id
_entity.type
_entity.pdbx_description
1 polymer ?
#
loop_
_entity_poly.entity_id
_entity_poly.type
_entity_poly.pdbx_seq_one_letter_code
_entity_poly.pdbx_strand_id
1 'polypeptide(L)'
;MTLLSWDLISPVDYEVGQELDFNLHFEAPEDTSVEEFYVLGGLYDVNVYVPGSIFGVLIPAGASYGVNSPTYMSTWRLEPGQAVDLPCKFALNRTDIVMALFLQRITGDEPNLDGDEQIAQIQTQLDVPKTLLEQIPDMLNPLVAVVVVVGMMQIMSKGISEDNKGG
;
A
#
# COMPACT_ATOMS: atom_id res chain seq x y z
N MET A 1 12.15 0.23 19.09
CA MET A 1 12.46 1.32 18.15
C MET A 1 12.08 0.84 16.76
N THR A 2 11.52 1.69 15.91
CA THR A 2 11.08 1.30 14.56
C THR A 2 12.06 1.89 13.56
N LEU A 3 12.92 1.04 12.97
CA LEU A 3 14.02 1.48 12.11
C LEU A 3 13.58 1.88 10.68
N LEU A 4 12.35 1.53 10.31
CA LEU A 4 11.77 1.84 9.01
C LEU A 4 10.26 1.98 9.19
N SER A 5 9.68 3.09 8.75
CA SER A 5 8.25 3.36 8.81
C SER A 5 7.83 4.38 7.75
N TRP A 6 6.53 4.50 7.52
CA TRP A 6 5.94 5.54 6.69
C TRP A 6 4.58 5.97 7.24
N ASP A 7 3.99 7.00 6.65
CA ASP A 7 2.63 7.47 6.97
C ASP A 7 1.52 6.87 6.07
N LEU A 8 1.84 5.90 5.22
CA LEU A 8 0.83 5.16 4.45
C LEU A 8 -0.05 4.30 5.37
N ILE A 9 -1.34 4.61 5.42
CA ILE A 9 -2.35 3.84 6.14
C ILE A 9 -2.85 2.74 5.20
N SER A 10 -2.60 1.48 5.55
CA SER A 10 -2.99 0.34 4.73
C SER A 10 -4.47 -0.06 4.93
N PRO A 11 -5.19 -0.50 3.88
CA PRO A 11 -4.80 -0.46 2.47
C PRO A 11 -4.86 0.97 1.89
N VAL A 12 -4.06 1.20 0.84
CA VAL A 12 -4.01 2.49 0.14
C VAL A 12 -4.69 2.35 -1.22
N ASP A 13 -5.73 3.15 -1.46
CA ASP A 13 -6.35 3.27 -2.78
C ASP A 13 -5.34 3.88 -3.77
N TYR A 14 -5.04 3.16 -4.85
CA TYR A 14 -3.98 3.51 -5.79
C TYR A 14 -4.33 3.15 -7.24
N GLU A 15 -4.30 4.13 -8.14
CA GLU A 15 -4.38 3.91 -9.58
C GLU A 15 -2.99 3.75 -10.21
N VAL A 16 -2.88 2.88 -11.21
CA VAL A 16 -1.61 2.67 -11.93
C VAL A 16 -1.08 3.99 -12.50
N GLY A 17 0.16 4.33 -12.15
CA GLY A 17 0.83 5.54 -12.61
C GLY A 17 0.43 6.81 -11.85
N GLN A 18 -0.48 6.73 -10.89
CA GLN A 18 -0.76 7.81 -9.95
C GLN A 18 0.49 8.10 -9.11
N GLU A 19 0.70 9.37 -8.77
CA GLU A 19 1.70 9.73 -7.76
C GLU A 19 1.19 9.35 -6.37
N LEU A 20 1.94 8.49 -5.69
CA LEU A 20 1.75 8.11 -4.30
C LEU A 20 2.66 8.98 -3.43
N ASP A 21 2.07 9.98 -2.78
CA ASP A 21 2.73 10.86 -1.83
C ASP A 21 2.72 10.25 -0.41
N PHE A 22 3.89 10.16 0.23
CA PHE A 22 4.04 9.71 1.61
C PHE A 22 5.36 10.22 2.22
N ASN A 23 5.50 10.16 3.54
CA ASN A 23 6.77 10.39 4.22
C ASN A 23 7.37 9.05 4.67
N LEU A 24 8.58 8.78 4.22
CA LEU A 24 9.39 7.65 4.65
C LEU A 24 10.29 8.08 5.80
N HIS A 25 10.32 7.28 6.87
CA HIS A 25 11.24 7.44 7.97
C HIS A 25 12.13 6.20 8.09
N PHE A 26 13.43 6.41 8.26
CA PHE A 26 14.36 5.33 8.57
C PHE A 26 15.51 5.80 9.46
N GLU A 27 16.08 4.87 10.21
CA GLU A 27 17.06 5.16 11.25
C GLU A 27 18.13 4.07 11.32
N ALA A 28 19.38 4.47 11.59
CA ALA A 28 20.46 3.54 11.88
C ALA A 28 20.33 2.93 13.29
N PRO A 29 20.52 1.61 13.50
CA PRO A 29 20.40 1.01 14.81
C PRO A 29 21.37 1.62 15.84
N GLU A 30 20.92 1.81 17.09
CA GLU A 30 21.72 2.45 18.15
C GLU A 30 23.00 1.67 18.53
N ASP A 31 23.03 0.35 18.29
CA ASP A 31 24.12 -0.56 18.65
C ASP A 31 25.13 -0.78 17.52
N THR A 32 25.12 0.07 16.50
CA THR A 32 26.00 -0.02 15.32
C THR A 32 27.12 1.02 15.35
N SER A 33 27.96 0.99 14.32
CA SER A 33 28.91 2.07 14.02
C SER A 33 28.41 2.92 12.86
N VAL A 34 29.16 3.95 12.47
CA VAL A 34 28.82 4.74 11.28
C VAL A 34 28.82 3.85 10.05
N GLU A 35 27.64 3.67 9.46
CA GLU A 35 27.40 2.72 8.39
C GLU A 35 26.68 3.40 7.22
N GLU A 36 26.76 2.77 6.05
CA GLU A 36 26.10 3.26 4.84
C GLU A 36 24.88 2.40 4.54
N PHE A 37 23.76 3.07 4.28
CA PHE A 37 22.45 2.47 4.11
C PHE A 37 21.82 2.89 2.80
N TYR A 38 20.89 2.08 2.31
CA TYR A 38 20.00 2.42 1.21
C TYR A 38 18.64 1.75 1.39
N VAL A 39 17.65 2.25 0.68
CA VAL A 39 16.29 1.70 0.71
C VAL A 39 15.94 1.13 -0.65
N LEU A 40 15.50 -0.13 -0.64
CA LEU A 40 14.94 -0.82 -1.79
C LEU A 40 13.45 -1.02 -1.60
N GLY A 41 12.76 -1.19 -2.71
CA GLY A 41 11.41 -1.72 -2.73
C GLY A 41 11.21 -2.82 -3.74
N GLY A 42 10.12 -3.54 -3.57
CA GLY A 42 9.64 -4.57 -4.48
C GLY A 42 8.12 -4.71 -4.41
N LEU A 43 7.54 -5.26 -5.46
CA LEU A 43 6.10 -5.51 -5.55
C LEU A 43 5.81 -7.01 -5.42
N TYR A 44 4.74 -7.35 -4.72
CA TYR A 44 4.36 -8.73 -4.39
C TYR A 44 2.87 -8.98 -4.59
N ASP A 45 2.52 -10.07 -5.26
CA ASP A 45 1.15 -10.55 -5.43
C ASP A 45 0.86 -11.64 -4.39
N VAL A 46 0.01 -11.35 -3.39
CA VAL A 46 -0.34 -12.28 -2.31
C VAL A 46 0.91 -12.99 -1.73
N ASN A 47 1.97 -12.22 -1.50
CA ASN A 47 3.31 -12.62 -1.02
C ASN A 47 4.26 -13.30 -2.04
N VAL A 48 3.91 -13.35 -3.31
CA VAL A 48 4.81 -13.80 -4.38
C VAL A 48 5.47 -12.59 -5.04
N TYR A 49 6.79 -12.54 -5.03
CA TYR A 49 7.55 -11.48 -5.68
C TYR A 49 7.18 -11.37 -7.18
N VAL A 50 6.90 -10.15 -7.63
CA VAL A 50 6.67 -9.85 -9.05
C VAL A 50 8.02 -9.64 -9.75
N PRO A 51 8.43 -10.50 -10.70
CA PRO A 51 9.73 -10.38 -11.37
C PRO A 51 9.95 -9.02 -12.04
N GLY A 52 11.14 -8.44 -11.84
CA GLY A 52 11.51 -7.16 -12.43
C GLY A 52 10.86 -5.94 -11.77
N SER A 53 10.28 -6.11 -10.58
CA SER A 53 9.65 -5.03 -9.81
C SER A 53 10.53 -4.44 -8.71
N ILE A 54 11.80 -4.85 -8.62
CA ILE A 54 12.75 -4.23 -7.66
C ILE A 54 13.04 -2.80 -8.11
N PHE A 55 13.07 -1.88 -7.14
CA PHE A 55 13.46 -0.50 -7.35
C PHE A 55 14.24 0.03 -6.15
N GLY A 56 15.08 1.03 -6.37
CA GLY A 56 15.71 1.83 -5.32
C GLY A 56 14.91 3.09 -5.01
N VAL A 57 15.08 3.62 -3.81
CA VAL A 57 14.65 4.98 -3.48
C VAL A 57 15.76 5.95 -3.88
N LEU A 58 15.47 6.81 -4.84
CA LEU A 58 16.40 7.79 -5.39
C LEU A 58 15.93 9.20 -5.05
N ILE A 59 16.83 10.07 -4.59
CA ILE A 59 16.62 11.51 -4.55
C ILE A 59 17.22 12.11 -5.83
N PRO A 60 16.41 12.60 -6.79
CA PRO A 60 16.92 13.24 -7.99
C PRO A 60 17.76 14.48 -7.65
N ALA A 61 18.73 14.81 -8.52
CA ALA A 61 19.58 15.99 -8.31
C ALA A 61 18.73 17.27 -8.19
N GLY A 62 18.89 17.98 -7.07
CA GLY A 62 18.14 19.22 -6.76
C GLY A 62 16.72 19.02 -6.21
N ALA A 63 16.27 17.77 -6.04
CA ALA A 63 15.00 17.47 -5.37
C ALA A 63 15.19 17.30 -3.86
N SER A 64 14.11 17.49 -3.12
CA SER A 64 14.03 17.23 -1.67
C SER A 64 13.11 16.05 -1.34
N TYR A 65 12.83 15.20 -2.33
CA TYR A 65 11.93 14.05 -2.21
C TYR A 65 12.53 12.82 -2.91
N GLY A 66 12.15 11.64 -2.43
CA GLY A 66 12.48 10.36 -3.02
C GLY A 66 11.49 9.93 -4.11
N VAL A 67 12.00 9.23 -5.12
CA VAL A 67 11.21 8.56 -6.16
C VAL A 67 11.64 7.09 -6.25
N ASN A 68 10.74 6.21 -6.68
CA ASN A 68 11.09 4.85 -7.02
C ASN A 68 11.84 4.83 -8.37
N SER A 69 13.04 4.26 -8.39
CA SER A 69 13.86 4.15 -9.60
C SER A 69 14.28 2.71 -9.85
N PRO A 70 14.06 2.16 -11.06
CA PRO A 70 14.43 0.78 -11.38
C PRO A 70 15.95 0.61 -11.59
N THR A 71 16.72 1.71 -11.61
CA THR A 71 18.13 1.68 -12.02
C THR A 71 19.07 2.24 -10.97
N TYR A 72 18.62 3.20 -10.17
CA TYR A 72 19.48 3.94 -9.25
C TYR A 72 18.85 3.99 -7.87
N MET A 73 19.69 4.19 -6.86
CA MET A 73 19.30 4.42 -5.47
C MET A 73 20.20 5.48 -4.88
N SER A 74 19.68 6.22 -3.90
CA SER A 74 20.50 7.06 -3.05
C SER A 74 21.05 6.23 -1.89
N THR A 75 22.22 6.60 -1.40
CA THR A 75 22.81 6.03 -0.18
C THR A 75 22.92 7.11 0.89
N TRP A 76 22.89 6.68 2.15
CA TRP A 76 22.98 7.56 3.31
C TRP A 76 23.98 6.99 4.29
N ARG A 77 24.99 7.79 4.64
CA ARG A 77 25.91 7.49 5.72
C ARG A 77 25.34 8.06 7.02
N LEU A 78 25.03 7.18 7.96
CA LEU A 78 24.33 7.53 9.20
C LEU A 78 25.15 7.15 10.42
N GLU A 79 25.15 8.03 11.42
CA GLU A 79 25.63 7.75 12.77
C GLU A 79 24.60 6.88 13.55
N PRO A 80 24.98 6.19 14.63
CA PRO A 80 24.05 5.40 15.43
C PRO A 80 22.89 6.25 15.97
N GLY A 81 21.65 5.80 15.76
CA GLY A 81 20.42 6.53 16.13
C GLY A 81 20.13 7.76 15.27
N GLN A 82 20.87 7.99 14.19
CA GLN A 82 20.56 9.06 13.25
C GLN A 82 19.41 8.64 12.35
N ALA A 83 18.35 9.45 12.35
CA ALA A 83 17.16 9.26 11.53
C ALA A 83 17.13 10.18 10.30
N VAL A 84 16.41 9.72 9.28
CA VAL A 84 16.09 10.45 8.06
C VAL A 84 14.58 10.41 7.84
N ASP A 85 13.97 11.59 7.69
CA ASP A 85 12.62 11.76 7.19
C ASP A 85 12.67 12.24 5.73
N LEU A 86 12.07 11.47 4.82
CA LEU A 86 12.13 11.68 3.39
C LEU A 86 10.72 11.70 2.78
N PRO A 87 10.22 12.87 2.34
CA PRO A 87 9.05 12.92 1.49
C PRO A 87 9.28 12.10 0.22
N CYS A 88 8.30 11.30 -0.19
CA CYS A 88 8.37 10.41 -1.34
C CYS A 88 7.20 10.66 -2.29
N LYS A 89 7.47 10.49 -3.59
CA LYS A 89 6.52 10.64 -4.70
C LYS A 89 6.68 9.45 -5.64
N PHE A 90 6.03 8.34 -5.32
CA PHE A 90 6.21 7.10 -6.08
C PHE A 90 5.19 6.98 -7.21
N ALA A 91 5.64 6.54 -8.37
CA ALA A 91 4.78 6.18 -9.49
C ALA A 91 5.02 4.70 -9.85
N LEU A 92 4.06 3.86 -9.53
CA LEU A 92 4.10 2.42 -9.71
C LEU A 92 3.23 2.00 -10.90
N ASN A 93 3.63 0.95 -11.59
CA ASN A 93 2.95 0.47 -12.79
C ASN A 93 1.89 -0.60 -12.52
N ARG A 94 1.53 -0.83 -11.24
CA ARG A 94 0.63 -1.88 -10.77
C ARG A 94 -0.15 -1.42 -9.54
N THR A 95 -1.31 -2.04 -9.33
CA THR A 95 -2.19 -1.94 -8.17
C THR A 95 -2.73 -3.35 -7.87
N ASP A 96 -3.54 -3.51 -6.82
CA ASP A 96 -3.91 -4.81 -6.23
C ASP A 96 -2.66 -5.63 -5.88
N ILE A 97 -1.73 -4.98 -5.20
CA ILE A 97 -0.37 -5.49 -4.98
C ILE A 97 0.14 -5.03 -3.62
N VAL A 98 1.01 -5.82 -3.01
CA VAL A 98 1.77 -5.39 -1.83
C VAL A 98 3.03 -4.65 -2.29
N MET A 99 3.20 -3.41 -1.85
CA MET A 99 4.47 -2.70 -1.90
C MET A 99 5.24 -2.95 -0.61
N ALA A 100 6.45 -3.49 -0.70
CA ALA A 100 7.36 -3.64 0.42
C ALA A 100 8.60 -2.78 0.24
N LEU A 101 9.09 -2.17 1.31
CA LEU A 101 10.39 -1.50 1.38
C LEU A 101 11.30 -2.20 2.37
N PHE A 102 12.59 -2.18 2.07
CA PHE A 102 13.65 -2.81 2.83
C PHE A 102 14.76 -1.81 3.06
N LEU A 103 15.13 -1.61 4.33
CA LEU A 103 16.33 -0.87 4.71
C LEU A 103 17.50 -1.85 4.68
N GLN A 104 18.47 -1.56 3.83
CA GLN A 104 19.66 -2.38 3.62
C GLN A 104 20.88 -1.65 4.17
N ARG A 105 21.77 -2.41 4.81
CA ARG A 105 23.10 -1.98 5.21
C ARG A 105 24.12 -2.47 4.18
N ILE A 106 24.93 -1.55 3.66
CA ILE A 106 26.04 -1.88 2.77
C ILE A 106 27.13 -2.57 3.59
N THR A 107 27.53 -3.78 3.19
CA THR A 107 28.57 -4.55 3.88
C THR A 107 29.95 -4.42 3.22
N GLY A 108 30.00 -3.96 1.97
CA GLY A 108 31.21 -3.75 1.18
C GLY A 108 31.49 -2.28 0.84
N ASP A 109 32.16 -2.07 -0.29
CA ASP A 109 32.50 -0.73 -0.79
C ASP A 109 31.38 -0.08 -1.62
N GLU A 110 30.41 -0.88 -2.09
CA GLU A 110 29.29 -0.45 -2.93
C GLU A 110 28.02 -1.29 -2.65
N PRO A 111 26.80 -0.78 -2.98
CA PRO A 111 25.57 -1.53 -2.82
C PRO A 111 25.57 -2.86 -3.59
N ASN A 112 25.23 -3.94 -2.90
CA ASN A 112 25.15 -5.29 -3.45
C ASN A 112 23.93 -6.03 -2.89
N LEU A 113 22.89 -6.17 -3.73
CA LEU A 113 21.60 -6.76 -3.36
C LEU A 113 21.69 -8.18 -2.78
N ASP A 114 22.69 -8.96 -3.17
CA ASP A 114 22.86 -10.35 -2.74
C ASP A 114 23.75 -10.49 -1.49
N GLY A 115 24.54 -9.45 -1.18
CA GLY A 115 25.56 -9.48 -0.12
C GLY A 115 25.27 -8.54 1.05
N ASP A 116 24.43 -7.54 0.84
CA ASP A 116 24.05 -6.58 1.86
C ASP A 116 23.05 -7.15 2.86
N GLU A 117 23.01 -6.53 4.03
CA GLU A 117 22.21 -7.01 5.14
C GLU A 117 20.90 -6.24 5.26
N GLN A 118 19.79 -6.97 5.25
CA GLN A 118 18.48 -6.40 5.53
C GLN A 118 18.34 -6.10 7.02
N ILE A 119 18.19 -4.82 7.34
CA ILE A 119 18.05 -4.32 8.71
C ILE A 119 16.59 -4.24 9.13
N ALA A 120 15.73 -3.78 8.23
CA ALA A 120 14.31 -3.60 8.51
C ALA A 120 13.46 -3.72 7.24
N GLN A 121 12.18 -4.01 7.42
CA GLN A 121 11.21 -4.05 6.33
C GLN A 121 9.86 -3.49 6.75
N ILE A 122 9.14 -2.90 5.80
CA ILE A 122 7.74 -2.47 5.94
C ILE A 122 6.98 -2.80 4.66
N GLN A 123 5.67 -2.97 4.77
CA GLN A 123 4.83 -3.26 3.61
C GLN A 123 3.43 -2.69 3.74
N THR A 124 2.80 -2.37 2.61
CA THR A 124 1.41 -1.92 2.54
C THR A 124 0.74 -2.54 1.33
N GLN A 125 -0.55 -2.83 1.46
CA GLN A 125 -1.41 -3.20 0.35
C GLN A 125 -1.81 -1.93 -0.43
N LEU A 126 -1.64 -1.99 -1.76
CA LEU A 126 -2.16 -1.01 -2.71
C LEU A 126 -3.38 -1.62 -3.40
N ASP A 127 -4.55 -1.03 -3.16
CA ASP A 127 -5.82 -1.52 -3.69
C ASP A 127 -6.28 -0.69 -4.89
N VAL A 128 -7.00 -1.34 -5.81
CA VAL A 128 -7.73 -0.64 -6.85
C VAL A 128 -8.83 0.20 -6.17
N PRO A 129 -8.93 1.51 -6.46
CA PRO A 129 -10.01 2.32 -5.90
C PRO A 129 -11.37 1.73 -6.25
N LYS A 130 -12.20 1.47 -5.24
CA LYS A 130 -13.54 0.91 -5.46
C LYS A 130 -14.41 1.91 -6.20
N THR A 131 -15.07 1.48 -7.27
CA THR A 131 -16.05 2.34 -7.94
C THR A 131 -17.24 2.62 -7.02
N LEU A 132 -17.91 3.77 -7.21
CA LEU A 132 -19.10 4.14 -6.43
C LEU A 132 -20.19 3.05 -6.44
N LEU A 133 -20.28 2.24 -7.50
CA LEU A 133 -21.25 1.14 -7.61
C LEU A 133 -20.89 -0.08 -6.74
N GLU A 134 -19.60 -0.32 -6.49
CA GLU A 134 -19.10 -1.41 -5.66
C GLU A 134 -19.08 -1.06 -4.16
N GLN A 135 -19.28 0.22 -3.82
CA GLN A 135 -19.45 0.69 -2.43
C GLN A 135 -20.91 0.54 -1.94
N ILE A 136 -21.85 0.30 -2.85
CA ILE A 136 -23.29 0.14 -2.56
C ILE A 136 -23.68 -1.14 -1.79
N PRO A 137 -22.99 -2.31 -1.88
CA PRO A 137 -23.53 -3.55 -1.33
C PRO A 137 -23.72 -3.58 0.19
N ASP A 138 -22.95 -2.78 0.96
CA ASP A 138 -23.00 -2.85 2.42
C ASP A 138 -24.05 -1.91 3.04
N MET A 139 -24.45 -0.83 2.35
CA MET A 139 -25.45 0.11 2.88
C MET A 139 -26.90 -0.25 2.53
N LEU A 140 -27.12 -1.10 1.52
CA LEU A 140 -28.48 -1.44 1.07
C LEU A 140 -29.10 -2.67 1.73
N ASN A 141 -28.36 -3.42 2.54
CA ASN A 141 -28.82 -4.71 3.06
C ASN A 141 -30.07 -4.62 3.99
N PRO A 142 -30.28 -3.58 4.84
CA PRO A 142 -31.53 -3.48 5.59
C PRO A 142 -32.67 -2.83 4.80
N LEU A 143 -32.39 -1.93 3.85
CA LEU A 143 -33.43 -1.15 3.14
C LEU A 143 -34.07 -1.93 1.99
N VAL A 144 -33.30 -2.74 1.26
CA VAL A 144 -33.84 -3.62 0.20
C VAL A 144 -34.65 -4.77 0.81
N ALA A 145 -34.21 -5.32 1.95
CA ALA A 145 -34.97 -6.34 2.67
C ALA A 145 -36.36 -5.81 3.10
N VAL A 146 -36.46 -4.57 3.57
CA VAL A 146 -37.74 -3.96 3.95
C VAL A 146 -38.64 -3.70 2.74
N VAL A 147 -38.10 -3.23 1.61
CA VAL A 147 -38.92 -3.00 0.40
C VAL A 147 -39.43 -4.32 -0.20
N VAL A 148 -38.63 -5.38 -0.18
CA VAL A 148 -39.08 -6.71 -0.65
C VAL A 148 -40.13 -7.32 0.29
N VAL A 149 -39.97 -7.19 1.62
CA VAL A 149 -40.96 -7.70 2.59
C VAL A 149 -42.28 -6.91 2.50
N VAL A 150 -42.23 -5.58 2.39
CA VAL A 150 -43.45 -4.75 2.24
C VAL A 150 -44.14 -5.01 0.90
N GLY A 151 -43.37 -5.16 -0.19
CA GLY A 151 -43.90 -5.51 -1.50
C GLY A 151 -44.59 -6.88 -1.51
N MET A 152 -43.99 -7.89 -0.87
CA MET A 152 -44.58 -9.23 -0.74
C MET A 152 -45.84 -9.23 0.16
N MET A 153 -45.87 -8.43 1.24
CA MET A 153 -47.07 -8.31 2.08
C MET A 153 -48.25 -7.64 1.35
N GLN A 154 -48.00 -6.66 0.47
CA GLN A 154 -49.06 -6.03 -0.32
C GLN A 154 -49.62 -6.94 -1.43
N ILE A 155 -48.79 -7.82 -1.98
CA ILE A 155 -49.23 -8.81 -2.99
C ILE A 155 -50.07 -9.90 -2.31
N MET A 156 -49.69 -10.36 -1.11
CA MET A 156 -50.49 -11.34 -0.36
C MET A 156 -51.79 -10.76 0.21
N SER A 157 -51.86 -9.46 0.55
CA SER A 157 -53.12 -8.85 1.02
C SER A 157 -54.13 -8.60 -0.11
N LYS A 158 -53.67 -8.39 -1.35
CA LYS A 158 -54.55 -8.28 -2.52
C LYS A 158 -55.06 -9.63 -3.02
N GLY A 159 -54.26 -10.69 -2.91
CA GLY A 159 -54.66 -12.05 -3.34
C GLY A 159 -55.71 -12.74 -2.46
N ILE A 160 -55.95 -12.26 -1.22
CA ILE A 160 -56.92 -12.88 -0.29
C ILE A 160 -58.31 -12.21 -0.36
N SER A 161 -58.46 -11.05 -1.03
CA SER A 161 -59.76 -10.34 -1.05
C SER A 161 -60.67 -10.64 -2.24
N GLU A 162 -60.22 -11.41 -3.24
CA GLU A 162 -61.02 -11.70 -4.45
C GLU A 162 -61.75 -13.05 -4.44
N ASP A 163 -61.47 -13.96 -3.49
CA ASP A 163 -62.06 -15.32 -3.49
C ASP A 163 -63.37 -15.48 -2.68
N ASN A 164 -64.05 -14.40 -2.28
CA ASN A 164 -65.27 -14.51 -1.45
C ASN A 164 -66.50 -13.80 -2.02
N LYS A 165 -66.66 -13.78 -3.35
CA LYS A 165 -67.92 -13.43 -4.03
C LYS A 165 -68.17 -14.34 -5.23
N GLY A 166 -68.72 -15.53 -5.01
CA GLY A 166 -69.27 -16.33 -6.10
C GLY A 166 -69.69 -17.73 -5.65
N GLY A 167 -70.96 -17.88 -5.26
CA GLY A 167 -71.59 -19.18 -4.99
C GLY A 167 -72.65 -19.09 -3.91
#